data_AF-A0A975S8P6-F1
#
_entry.id   AF-A0A975S8P6-F1
#
_cell.length_a   1.000
_cell.length_b   1.000
_cell.length_c   1.000
_cell.angle_alpha   90.00
_cell.angle_beta   90.00
_cell.angle_gamma   90.00
#
_symmetry.space_group_name_H-M   'P 1'
#
loop_
_entity.id
_entity.type
_entity.pdbx_description
1 polymer ?
#
loop_
_entity_poly.entity_id
_entity_poly.type
_entity_poly.pdbx_seq_one_letter_code
_entity_poly.pdbx_strand_id
1 'polypeptide(L)'
;MLGASEPRNYLILIQNNGEARATGGIPGALAILKVVDGRLELGEQSSAGAIDRFIPPLEVDPEQVAIYSARLGVQMQNVNLTPDFPTAAETAKRMWDSRHEGQTVDGVLALDPVVLSRLLDVTGPVELTDPEVLRLLQGTDLPTSLTQENVISTLLSDVYREIEEPELQDAYFAAVAGEVFAAFTAGGGDETQLLRALTSSVEDRRLYLWSSHAGEQNIISSTALAGSVTGSGSGGATFGAYFNDGTGAKMDYYVKRTAQLRKTCQPDGYSRYTVRLTVANTAPEDAATSLPDYVTGAGVFNVAPGRVRTNNVVYGPAQALVESATLNGEKVPFGAGKHGQRPLGTVTTELGPGENAVLEVTFFQVVQESEPQLRLTPGIQPLEDVLLPPEFDSSCR
;
A
#
# COMPACT_ATOMS: atom_id res chain seq x y z
N MET A 1 9.39 -21.79 -6.77
CA MET A 1 8.44 -21.02 -5.95
C MET A 1 7.73 -21.90 -4.93
N LEU A 2 7.15 -23.05 -5.33
CA LEU A 2 6.34 -23.88 -4.42
C LEU A 2 7.12 -24.94 -3.60
N GLY A 3 8.41 -24.73 -3.35
CA GLY A 3 9.15 -25.59 -2.42
C GLY A 3 9.40 -27.06 -2.86
N ALA A 4 9.34 -27.37 -4.16
CA ALA A 4 9.40 -28.76 -4.67
C ALA A 4 10.80 -29.42 -4.66
N SER A 5 11.86 -28.64 -4.50
CA SER A 5 13.25 -29.15 -4.45
C SER A 5 13.91 -28.85 -3.11
N GLU A 6 13.60 -27.69 -2.55
CA GLU A 6 14.00 -27.23 -1.23
C GLU A 6 12.86 -26.37 -0.66
N PRO A 7 12.65 -26.36 0.67
CA PRO A 7 11.73 -25.44 1.32
C PRO A 7 11.99 -23.99 0.89
N ARG A 8 10.92 -23.22 0.68
CA ARG A 8 10.98 -21.78 0.37
C ARG A 8 10.41 -20.97 1.52
N ASN A 9 11.10 -19.91 1.93
CA ASN A 9 10.62 -18.97 2.94
C ASN A 9 10.28 -17.64 2.29
N TYR A 10 9.08 -17.12 2.52
CA TYR A 10 8.64 -15.83 2.02
C TYR A 10 8.33 -14.91 3.19
N LEU A 11 8.91 -13.70 3.18
CA LEU A 11 8.50 -12.64 4.11
C LEU A 11 7.19 -12.03 3.63
N ILE A 12 6.14 -12.07 4.44
CA ILE A 12 4.88 -11.39 4.18
C ILE A 12 4.91 -10.03 4.87
N LEU A 13 4.71 -8.97 4.10
CA LEU A 13 4.47 -7.62 4.58
C LEU A 13 2.95 -7.39 4.66
N ILE A 14 2.41 -7.36 5.87
CA ILE A 14 0.97 -7.12 6.10
C ILE A 14 0.77 -5.61 6.25
N GLN A 15 0.10 -5.02 5.26
CA GLN A 15 -0.02 -3.58 5.09
C GLN A 15 -1.28 -3.04 5.75
N ASN A 16 -1.17 -1.93 6.48
CA ASN A 16 -2.31 -1.24 7.06
C ASN A 16 -2.65 -0.01 6.20
N ASN A 17 -3.79 -0.06 5.48
CA ASN A 17 -4.23 1.03 4.60
C ASN A 17 -4.62 2.31 5.36
N GLY A 18 -4.86 2.23 6.66
CA GLY A 18 -5.16 3.37 7.53
C GLY A 18 -3.98 4.32 7.73
N GLU A 19 -2.76 3.89 7.40
CA GLU A 19 -1.58 4.75 7.29
C GLU A 19 -0.95 4.53 5.90
N ALA A 20 -1.28 5.40 4.95
CA ALA A 20 -0.98 5.16 3.55
C ALA A 20 0.52 5.07 3.26
N ARG A 21 0.90 4.07 2.45
CA ARG A 21 2.20 3.95 1.78
C ARG A 21 1.95 3.55 0.33
N ALA A 22 2.92 3.82 -0.52
CA ALA A 22 2.73 3.80 -1.97
C ALA A 22 2.17 2.47 -2.53
N THR A 23 2.46 1.32 -1.90
CA THR A 23 1.96 0.01 -2.32
C THR A 23 0.61 -0.40 -1.71
N GLY A 24 0.08 0.35 -0.73
CA GLY A 24 -1.24 0.10 -0.15
C GLY A 24 -1.38 0.52 1.31
N GLY A 25 -0.31 0.41 2.09
CA GLY A 25 -0.32 0.77 3.51
C GLY A 25 1.01 0.49 4.19
N ILE A 26 1.21 1.04 5.39
CA ILE A 26 2.42 0.76 6.18
C ILE A 26 2.53 -0.74 6.49
N PRO A 27 3.69 -1.40 6.26
CA PRO A 27 3.88 -2.77 6.68
C PRO A 27 4.09 -2.77 8.20
N GLY A 28 3.00 -3.01 8.94
CA GLY A 28 3.00 -2.97 10.40
C GLY A 28 3.30 -4.34 11.02
N ALA A 29 2.74 -5.40 10.41
CA ALA A 29 2.94 -6.78 10.82
C ALA A 29 3.69 -7.57 9.73
N LEU A 30 4.43 -8.59 10.18
CA LEU A 30 5.27 -9.44 9.37
C LEU A 30 4.97 -10.91 9.69
N ALA A 31 5.08 -11.77 8.69
CA ALA A 31 5.05 -13.21 8.89
C ALA A 31 5.99 -13.93 7.93
N ILE A 32 6.50 -15.09 8.33
CA ILE A 32 7.18 -16.01 7.42
C ILE A 32 6.18 -17.03 6.90
N LEU A 33 6.04 -17.10 5.58
CA LEU A 33 5.35 -18.17 4.91
C LEU A 33 6.37 -19.17 4.39
N LYS A 34 6.36 -20.37 4.95
CA LYS A 34 7.20 -21.47 4.51
C LYS A 34 6.40 -22.36 3.56
N VAL A 35 7.03 -22.75 2.45
CA VAL A 35 6.43 -23.61 1.43
C VAL A 35 7.30 -24.86 1.25
N VAL A 36 6.73 -26.03 1.51
CA VAL A 36 7.41 -27.33 1.40
C VAL A 36 6.56 -28.26 0.55
N ASP A 37 7.08 -28.69 -0.62
CA ASP A 37 6.36 -29.58 -1.53
C ASP A 37 4.91 -29.13 -1.84
N GLY A 38 4.73 -27.82 -2.04
CA GLY A 38 3.44 -27.18 -2.31
C GLY A 38 2.56 -26.95 -1.07
N ARG A 39 2.97 -27.39 0.12
CA ARG A 39 2.25 -27.14 1.38
C ARG A 39 2.68 -25.83 2.01
N LEU A 40 1.72 -25.05 2.46
CA LEU A 40 1.93 -23.78 3.14
C LEU A 40 2.01 -24.01 4.66
N GLU A 41 3.01 -23.42 5.30
CA GLU A 41 3.18 -23.40 6.75
C GLU A 41 3.39 -21.94 7.19
N LEU A 42 2.62 -21.48 8.18
CA LEU A 42 2.87 -20.20 8.83
C LEU A 42 4.02 -20.37 9.82
N GLY A 43 5.08 -19.64 9.61
CA GLY A 43 6.26 -19.59 10.44
C GLY A 43 6.18 -18.46 11.48
N GLU A 44 7.34 -17.86 11.75
CA GLU A 44 7.46 -16.76 12.69
C GLU A 44 6.58 -15.58 12.29
N GLN A 45 5.91 -14.98 13.28
CA GLN A 45 5.18 -13.73 13.16
C GLN A 45 5.90 -12.67 13.98
N SER A 46 5.96 -11.45 13.45
CA SER A 46 6.69 -10.34 14.06
C SER A 46 6.02 -9.01 13.71
N SER A 47 6.47 -7.92 14.33
CA SER A 47 6.08 -6.57 13.93
C SER A 47 7.23 -5.88 13.21
N ALA A 48 6.92 -4.92 12.36
CA ALA A 48 7.94 -4.10 11.72
C ALA A 48 8.77 -3.31 12.75
N GLY A 49 8.21 -3.03 13.94
CA GLY A 49 8.93 -2.41 15.05
C GLY A 49 10.03 -3.30 15.63
N ALA A 50 9.82 -4.61 15.67
CA ALA A 50 10.78 -5.57 16.22
C ALA A 50 12.06 -5.72 15.36
N ILE A 51 12.02 -5.37 14.07
CA ILE A 51 13.20 -5.34 13.19
C ILE A 51 14.21 -4.25 13.59
N ASP A 52 13.76 -3.26 14.37
CA ASP A 52 14.56 -2.14 14.86
C ASP A 52 15.12 -1.23 13.73
N ARG A 53 15.65 -0.08 14.10
CA ARG A 53 16.13 0.95 13.18
C ARG A 53 17.55 0.64 12.69
N PHE A 54 17.83 0.98 11.44
CA PHE A 54 19.16 0.91 10.84
C PHE A 54 19.84 2.26 10.89
N ILE A 55 20.95 2.34 11.64
CA ILE A 55 21.80 3.53 11.77
C ILE A 55 23.27 3.10 11.62
N PRO A 56 23.96 3.42 10.50
CA PRO A 56 23.44 4.18 9.36
C PRO A 56 22.33 3.43 8.59
N PRO A 57 21.50 4.13 7.79
CA PRO A 57 20.49 3.50 6.95
C PRO A 57 21.12 2.46 6.01
N LEU A 58 20.40 1.38 5.70
CA LEU A 58 20.78 0.50 4.61
C LEU A 58 20.81 1.29 3.30
N GLU A 59 21.82 0.99 2.47
CA GLU A 59 21.93 1.61 1.15
C GLU A 59 20.74 1.24 0.27
N VAL A 60 20.10 2.23 -0.33
CA VAL A 60 19.02 2.09 -1.32
C VAL A 60 19.41 2.93 -2.53
N ASP A 61 18.88 2.59 -3.72
CA ASP A 61 19.16 3.32 -4.96
C ASP A 61 19.11 4.85 -4.76
N PRO A 62 20.18 5.59 -5.13
CA PRO A 62 20.24 7.04 -4.97
C PRO A 62 19.07 7.81 -5.59
N GLU A 63 18.48 7.33 -6.69
CA GLU A 63 17.30 7.91 -7.30
C GLU A 63 16.08 7.79 -6.37
N GLN A 64 15.92 6.63 -5.73
CA GLN A 64 14.88 6.42 -4.72
C GLN A 64 15.09 7.29 -3.49
N VAL A 65 16.35 7.41 -3.03
CA VAL A 65 16.71 8.30 -1.93
C VAL A 65 16.43 9.76 -2.28
N ALA A 66 16.63 10.19 -3.52
CA ALA A 66 16.30 11.55 -3.95
C ALA A 66 14.79 11.85 -3.89
N ILE A 67 13.94 10.85 -4.14
CA ILE A 67 12.47 11.01 -4.13
C ILE A 67 11.90 10.84 -2.71
N TYR A 68 12.35 9.81 -1.99
CA TYR A 68 11.73 9.31 -0.75
C TYR A 68 12.60 9.48 0.49
N SER A 69 13.79 10.07 0.36
CA SER A 69 14.86 10.17 1.36
C SER A 69 15.47 8.84 1.77
N ALA A 70 16.54 8.90 2.59
CA ALA A 70 17.19 7.72 3.15
C ALA A 70 16.27 6.90 4.08
N ARG A 71 15.07 7.41 4.41
CA ARG A 71 14.06 6.72 5.23
C ARG A 71 13.72 5.32 4.74
N LEU A 72 13.78 5.06 3.42
CA LEU A 72 13.58 3.74 2.82
C LEU A 72 14.49 2.68 3.48
N GLY A 73 15.73 3.04 3.81
CA GLY A 73 16.72 2.16 4.42
C GLY A 73 16.78 2.22 5.95
N VAL A 74 15.90 2.98 6.62
CA VAL A 74 15.97 3.19 8.07
C VAL A 74 15.14 2.19 8.87
N GLN A 75 13.94 1.85 8.39
CA GLN A 75 12.94 1.08 9.15
C GLN A 75 12.09 0.26 8.18
N MET A 76 11.68 -0.94 8.61
CA MET A 76 10.83 -1.84 7.82
C MET A 76 9.52 -1.15 7.39
N GLN A 77 8.95 -0.32 8.25
CA GLN A 77 7.75 0.49 7.99
C GLN A 77 7.86 1.47 6.80
N ASN A 78 9.09 1.79 6.39
CA ASN A 78 9.34 2.79 5.36
C ASN A 78 9.75 2.17 4.01
N VAL A 79 9.98 0.86 3.93
CA VAL A 79 10.52 0.21 2.70
C VAL A 79 9.63 0.42 1.49
N ASN A 80 8.33 0.60 1.70
CA ASN A 80 7.33 0.83 0.65
C ASN A 80 6.87 2.30 0.56
N LEU A 81 7.68 3.26 1.01
CA LEU A 81 7.51 4.66 0.58
C LEU A 81 7.60 4.78 -0.95
N THR A 82 8.39 3.91 -1.58
CA THR A 82 8.42 3.74 -3.03
C THR A 82 7.27 2.86 -3.52
N PRO A 83 6.63 3.19 -4.66
CA PRO A 83 5.65 2.32 -5.29
C PRO A 83 6.28 1.16 -6.06
N ASP A 84 7.60 1.15 -6.26
CA ASP A 84 8.28 0.03 -6.92
C ASP A 84 8.45 -1.12 -5.94
N PHE A 85 7.53 -2.09 -6.00
CA PHE A 85 7.55 -3.21 -5.07
C PHE A 85 8.85 -4.04 -5.10
N PRO A 86 9.53 -4.26 -6.24
CA PRO A 86 10.83 -4.94 -6.23
C PRO A 86 11.87 -4.24 -5.37
N THR A 87 11.96 -2.91 -5.45
CA THR A 87 12.84 -2.11 -4.58
C THR A 87 12.43 -2.24 -3.10
N ALA A 88 11.14 -2.15 -2.80
CA ALA A 88 10.63 -2.30 -1.44
C ALA A 88 10.91 -3.69 -0.86
N ALA A 89 10.68 -4.74 -1.65
CA ALA A 89 10.90 -6.13 -1.30
C ALA A 89 12.38 -6.45 -1.07
N GLU A 90 13.26 -6.00 -1.96
CA GLU A 90 14.70 -6.21 -1.79
C GLU A 90 15.21 -5.53 -0.52
N THR A 91 14.74 -4.31 -0.23
CA THR A 91 15.09 -3.59 1.00
C THR A 91 14.55 -4.32 2.23
N ALA A 92 13.30 -4.78 2.21
CA ALA A 92 12.68 -5.53 3.28
C ALA A 92 13.43 -6.84 3.57
N LYS A 93 13.78 -7.60 2.53
CA LYS A 93 14.60 -8.82 2.65
C LYS A 93 15.94 -8.52 3.32
N ARG A 94 16.65 -7.47 2.88
CA ARG A 94 17.94 -7.10 3.46
C ARG A 94 17.83 -6.72 4.93
N MET A 95 16.78 -5.99 5.31
CA MET A 95 16.49 -5.68 6.71
C MET A 95 16.23 -6.96 7.52
N TRP A 96 15.37 -7.84 7.02
CA TRP A 96 15.05 -9.11 7.67
C TRP A 96 16.30 -9.98 7.89
N ASP A 97 17.02 -10.27 6.81
CA ASP A 97 18.21 -11.12 6.82
C ASP A 97 19.30 -10.59 7.78
N SER A 98 19.44 -9.26 7.88
CA SER A 98 20.44 -8.64 8.76
C SER A 98 20.11 -8.74 10.25
N ARG A 99 18.85 -9.00 10.61
CA ARG A 99 18.39 -9.16 12.00
C ARG A 99 18.12 -10.62 12.37
N HIS A 100 18.02 -11.50 11.37
CA HIS A 100 17.79 -12.93 11.55
C HIS A 100 18.90 -13.73 10.86
N GLU A 101 20.11 -13.65 11.41
CA GLU A 101 21.27 -14.37 10.86
C GLU A 101 20.96 -15.86 10.64
N GLY A 102 21.20 -16.35 9.43
CA GLY A 102 20.92 -17.74 9.03
C GLY A 102 19.46 -18.01 8.61
N GLN A 103 18.55 -17.04 8.72
CA GLN A 103 17.14 -17.16 8.31
C GLN A 103 16.82 -16.31 7.09
N THR A 104 17.52 -16.57 5.98
CA THR A 104 17.31 -15.82 4.74
C THR A 104 15.98 -16.17 4.09
N VAL A 105 15.24 -15.15 3.63
CA VAL A 105 14.00 -15.37 2.87
C VAL A 105 14.27 -15.44 1.37
N ASP A 106 13.54 -16.31 0.65
CA ASP A 106 13.61 -16.51 -0.80
C ASP A 106 12.83 -15.46 -1.59
N GLY A 107 11.87 -14.80 -0.96
CA GLY A 107 11.05 -13.78 -1.60
C GLY A 107 10.25 -12.97 -0.58
N VAL A 108 9.50 -12.01 -1.09
CA VAL A 108 8.65 -11.13 -0.29
C VAL A 108 7.28 -11.04 -0.93
N LEU A 109 6.23 -11.23 -0.13
CA LEU A 109 4.84 -10.94 -0.48
C LEU A 109 4.38 -9.68 0.25
N ALA A 110 3.45 -8.94 -0.34
CA ALA A 110 2.72 -7.91 0.38
C ALA A 110 1.23 -8.01 0.08
N LEU A 111 0.42 -7.83 1.13
CA LEU A 111 -1.03 -7.82 1.06
C LEU A 111 -1.65 -6.86 2.08
N ASP A 112 -2.90 -6.50 1.87
CA ASP A 112 -3.69 -5.63 2.76
C ASP A 112 -5.00 -6.31 3.21
N PRO A 113 -5.72 -5.75 4.21
CA PRO A 113 -7.00 -6.31 4.70
C PRO A 113 -8.12 -6.43 3.67
N VAL A 114 -8.06 -5.72 2.54
CA VAL A 114 -9.05 -5.89 1.46
C VAL A 114 -8.83 -7.22 0.74
N VAL A 115 -7.57 -7.65 0.59
CA VAL A 115 -7.26 -9.03 0.12
C VAL A 115 -7.90 -10.06 1.05
N LEU A 116 -7.76 -9.87 2.37
CA LEU A 116 -8.37 -10.76 3.35
C LEU A 116 -9.90 -10.78 3.27
N SER A 117 -10.55 -9.61 3.16
CA SER A 117 -12.00 -9.49 2.96
C SER A 117 -12.49 -10.31 1.76
N ARG A 118 -11.76 -10.25 0.63
CA ARG A 118 -12.07 -11.05 -0.58
C ARG A 118 -11.90 -12.54 -0.39
N LEU A 119 -10.93 -12.96 0.42
CA LEU A 119 -10.76 -14.37 0.74
C LEU A 119 -11.91 -14.86 1.62
N LEU A 120 -12.31 -14.07 2.63
CA LEU A 120 -13.41 -14.40 3.54
C LEU A 120 -14.78 -14.48 2.83
N ASP A 121 -14.99 -13.71 1.77
CA ASP A 121 -16.18 -13.85 0.89
C ASP A 121 -16.30 -15.27 0.31
N VAL A 122 -15.16 -15.89 0.00
CA VAL A 122 -15.10 -17.22 -0.62
C VAL A 122 -15.01 -18.34 0.40
N THR A 123 -14.21 -18.19 1.45
CA THR A 123 -13.99 -19.22 2.47
C THR A 123 -15.10 -19.25 3.52
N GLY A 124 -15.85 -18.16 3.66
CA GLY A 124 -16.75 -17.92 4.78
C GLY A 124 -16.04 -17.34 6.01
N PRO A 125 -16.81 -17.07 7.08
CA PRO A 125 -16.30 -16.50 8.32
C PRO A 125 -15.20 -17.33 8.99
N VAL A 126 -14.30 -16.64 9.68
CA VAL A 126 -13.27 -17.24 10.55
C VAL A 126 -13.64 -16.95 12.00
N GLU A 127 -14.00 -17.98 12.74
CA GLU A 127 -14.24 -17.89 14.18
C GLU A 127 -12.91 -17.70 14.92
N LEU A 128 -12.88 -16.76 15.87
CA LEU A 128 -11.70 -16.51 16.69
C LEU A 128 -11.78 -17.40 17.93
N THR A 129 -10.95 -18.44 17.99
CA THR A 129 -10.99 -19.47 19.04
C THR A 129 -9.74 -19.50 19.91
N ASP A 130 -8.66 -18.87 19.44
CA ASP A 130 -7.42 -18.73 20.18
C ASP A 130 -7.67 -18.12 21.58
N PRO A 131 -7.21 -18.77 22.67
CA PRO A 131 -7.47 -18.31 24.03
C PRO A 131 -6.93 -16.91 24.34
N GLU A 132 -5.83 -16.50 23.71
CA GLU A 132 -5.26 -15.17 23.90
C GLU A 132 -6.13 -14.12 23.20
N VAL A 133 -6.63 -14.41 22.00
CA VAL A 133 -7.63 -13.56 21.34
C VAL A 133 -8.88 -13.44 22.19
N LEU A 134 -9.44 -14.57 22.64
CA LEU A 134 -10.64 -14.58 23.47
C LEU A 134 -10.45 -13.78 24.77
N ARG A 135 -9.25 -13.75 25.34
CA ARG A 135 -8.90 -12.90 26.49
C ARG A 135 -8.90 -11.42 26.11
N LEU A 136 -8.31 -11.07 24.97
CA LEU A 136 -8.26 -9.69 24.48
C LEU A 136 -9.63 -9.15 24.07
N LEU A 137 -10.56 -10.01 23.64
CA LEU A 137 -11.93 -9.63 23.32
C LEU A 137 -12.76 -9.26 24.57
N GLN A 138 -12.36 -9.72 25.77
CA GLN A 138 -13.15 -9.49 26.98
C GLN A 138 -13.25 -8.00 27.33
N GLY A 139 -14.49 -7.50 27.35
CA GLY A 139 -14.75 -6.10 27.67
C GLY A 139 -14.56 -5.15 26.49
N THR A 140 -14.34 -5.67 25.28
CA THR A 140 -14.30 -4.91 24.03
C THR A 140 -15.55 -5.15 23.18
N ASP A 141 -15.80 -4.27 22.23
CA ASP A 141 -16.82 -4.43 21.18
C ASP A 141 -16.29 -5.16 19.93
N LEU A 142 -15.07 -5.74 19.99
CA LEU A 142 -14.49 -6.46 18.87
C LEU A 142 -15.27 -7.77 18.59
N PRO A 143 -15.41 -8.16 17.31
CA PRO A 143 -16.20 -9.34 16.97
C PRO A 143 -15.47 -10.63 17.36
N THR A 144 -16.24 -11.68 17.66
CA THR A 144 -15.71 -13.03 17.91
C THR A 144 -15.44 -13.81 16.62
N SER A 145 -15.77 -13.25 15.47
CA SER A 145 -15.46 -13.83 14.16
C SER A 145 -15.19 -12.75 13.12
N LEU A 146 -14.30 -13.06 12.18
CA LEU A 146 -13.99 -12.19 11.06
C LEU A 146 -14.78 -12.62 9.83
N THR A 147 -15.45 -11.66 9.22
CA THR A 147 -16.24 -11.81 8.01
C THR A 147 -15.79 -10.81 6.96
N GLN A 148 -16.25 -10.98 5.72
CA GLN A 148 -16.01 -10.01 4.66
C GLN A 148 -16.43 -8.59 5.07
N GLU A 149 -17.55 -8.46 5.80
CA GLU A 149 -18.18 -7.20 6.17
C GLU A 149 -17.44 -6.45 7.29
N ASN A 150 -16.87 -7.17 8.26
CA ASN A 150 -16.27 -6.55 9.45
C ASN A 150 -14.73 -6.46 9.42
N VAL A 151 -14.06 -7.32 8.64
CA VAL A 151 -12.60 -7.48 8.76
C VAL A 151 -11.82 -6.19 8.49
N ILE A 152 -12.30 -5.37 7.56
CA ILE A 152 -11.66 -4.09 7.23
C ILE A 152 -11.77 -3.11 8.39
N SER A 153 -12.98 -2.91 8.96
CA SER A 153 -13.15 -1.97 10.07
C SER A 153 -12.46 -2.49 11.34
N THR A 154 -12.55 -3.80 11.57
CA THR A 154 -11.92 -4.45 12.71
C THR A 154 -10.41 -4.22 12.70
N LEU A 155 -9.74 -4.55 11.61
CA LEU A 155 -8.28 -4.49 11.53
C LEU A 155 -7.70 -3.08 11.33
N LEU A 156 -8.48 -2.16 10.74
CA LEU A 156 -7.98 -0.81 10.42
C LEU A 156 -8.47 0.28 11.38
N SER A 157 -9.48 0.02 12.22
CA SER A 157 -10.08 1.01 13.11
C SER A 157 -10.42 0.46 14.49
N ASP A 158 -11.26 -0.58 14.59
CA ASP A 158 -11.84 -0.98 15.87
C ASP A 158 -10.79 -1.48 16.87
N VAL A 159 -9.78 -2.25 16.42
CA VAL A 159 -8.67 -2.70 17.30
C VAL A 159 -7.97 -1.52 17.98
N TYR A 160 -7.77 -0.42 17.26
CA TYR A 160 -7.08 0.76 17.80
C TYR A 160 -7.93 1.59 18.74
N ARG A 161 -9.26 1.45 18.65
CA ARG A 161 -10.22 2.06 19.56
C ARG A 161 -10.39 1.25 20.84
N GLU A 162 -10.42 -0.07 20.70
CA GLU A 162 -10.78 -1.00 21.79
C GLU A 162 -9.58 -1.48 22.60
N ILE A 163 -8.39 -1.53 22.01
CA ILE A 163 -7.17 -2.01 22.66
C ILE A 163 -6.17 -0.85 22.72
N GLU A 164 -6.02 -0.24 23.89
CA GLU A 164 -5.15 0.94 24.07
C GLU A 164 -3.66 0.60 23.91
N GLU A 165 -3.21 -0.51 24.48
CA GLU A 165 -1.80 -0.90 24.54
C GLU A 165 -1.31 -1.47 23.20
N PRO A 166 -0.32 -0.87 22.53
CA PRO A 166 0.16 -1.33 21.22
C PRO A 166 0.67 -2.78 21.21
N GLU A 167 1.31 -3.24 22.28
CA GLU A 167 1.78 -4.63 22.40
C GLU A 167 0.61 -5.63 22.38
N LEU A 168 -0.54 -5.26 22.93
CA LEU A 168 -1.75 -6.10 22.91
C LEU A 168 -2.45 -6.06 21.54
N GLN A 169 -2.36 -4.93 20.82
CA GLN A 169 -2.81 -4.87 19.43
C GLN A 169 -1.98 -5.82 18.55
N ASP A 170 -0.65 -5.82 18.69
CA ASP A 170 0.24 -6.72 17.97
C ASP A 170 -0.06 -8.20 18.29
N ALA A 171 -0.32 -8.53 19.56
CA ALA A 171 -0.72 -9.87 19.97
C ALA A 171 -2.06 -10.29 19.33
N TYR A 172 -3.05 -9.40 19.29
CA TYR A 172 -4.32 -9.63 18.60
C TYR A 172 -4.10 -9.93 17.12
N PHE A 173 -3.32 -9.10 16.41
CA PHE A 173 -3.05 -9.29 14.98
C PHE A 173 -2.33 -10.61 14.68
N ALA A 174 -1.34 -11.00 15.48
CA ALA A 174 -0.61 -12.24 15.28
C ALA A 174 -1.50 -13.49 15.48
N ALA A 175 -2.38 -13.47 16.47
CA ALA A 175 -3.27 -14.58 16.73
C ALA A 175 -4.40 -14.67 15.68
N VAL A 176 -4.97 -13.52 15.26
CA VAL A 176 -5.90 -13.44 14.13
C VAL A 176 -5.27 -13.96 12.84
N ALA A 177 -4.04 -13.58 12.53
CA ALA A 177 -3.34 -14.06 11.34
C ALA A 177 -3.15 -15.59 11.36
N GLY A 178 -2.90 -16.17 12.53
CA GLY A 178 -2.85 -17.62 12.74
C GLY A 178 -4.18 -18.32 12.42
N GLU A 179 -5.29 -17.81 12.96
CA GLU A 179 -6.64 -18.35 12.74
C GLU A 179 -7.07 -18.25 11.27
N VAL A 180 -6.84 -17.09 10.64
CA VAL A 180 -7.10 -16.87 9.21
C VAL A 180 -6.28 -17.82 8.35
N PHE A 181 -4.99 -17.99 8.66
CA PHE A 181 -4.12 -18.91 7.93
C PHE A 181 -4.59 -20.37 8.07
N ALA A 182 -4.97 -20.78 9.28
CA ALA A 182 -5.50 -22.13 9.54
C ALA A 182 -6.79 -22.38 8.75
N ALA A 183 -7.72 -21.42 8.74
CA ALA A 183 -8.96 -21.51 7.99
C ALA A 183 -8.71 -21.63 6.47
N PHE A 184 -7.79 -20.83 5.93
CA PHE A 184 -7.44 -20.90 4.51
C PHE A 184 -6.78 -22.23 4.12
N THR A 185 -5.84 -22.72 4.94
CA THR A 185 -5.11 -23.97 4.66
C THR A 185 -5.92 -25.24 4.92
N ALA A 186 -7.00 -25.16 5.71
CA ALA A 186 -7.95 -26.25 5.87
C ALA A 186 -8.72 -26.60 4.58
N GLY A 187 -8.63 -25.75 3.54
CA GLY A 187 -9.20 -26.03 2.22
C GLY A 187 -10.69 -25.68 2.08
N GLY A 188 -11.14 -24.62 2.76
CA GLY A 188 -12.49 -24.08 2.61
C GLY A 188 -12.67 -23.23 1.34
N GLY A 189 -13.87 -23.24 0.77
CA GLY A 189 -14.24 -22.41 -0.39
C GLY A 189 -14.00 -23.07 -1.75
N ASP A 190 -14.49 -22.41 -2.81
CA ASP A 190 -14.30 -22.87 -4.18
C ASP A 190 -12.94 -22.39 -4.73
N GLU A 191 -12.08 -23.34 -5.14
CA GLU A 191 -10.72 -23.06 -5.62
C GLU A 191 -10.69 -22.04 -6.78
N THR A 192 -11.70 -22.08 -7.66
CA THR A 192 -11.78 -21.17 -8.80
C THR A 192 -12.12 -19.75 -8.34
N GLN A 193 -13.02 -19.61 -7.35
CA GLN A 193 -13.34 -18.33 -6.72
C GLN A 193 -12.16 -17.77 -5.93
N LEU A 194 -11.39 -18.61 -5.22
CA LEU A 194 -10.16 -18.18 -4.53
C LEU A 194 -9.12 -17.64 -5.52
N LEU A 195 -8.88 -18.35 -6.62
CA LEU A 195 -7.96 -17.89 -7.66
C LEU A 195 -8.42 -16.56 -8.27
N ARG A 196 -9.73 -16.39 -8.48
CA ARG A 196 -10.30 -15.11 -8.94
C ARG A 196 -10.10 -13.99 -7.92
N ALA A 197 -10.36 -14.23 -6.64
CA ALA A 197 -10.15 -13.25 -5.58
C ALA A 197 -8.67 -12.78 -5.50
N LEU A 198 -7.72 -13.72 -5.62
CA LEU A 198 -6.29 -13.40 -5.69
C LEU A 198 -5.93 -12.63 -6.96
N THR A 199 -6.45 -13.04 -8.12
CA THR A 199 -6.19 -12.38 -9.40
C THR A 199 -6.70 -10.93 -9.39
N SER A 200 -7.94 -10.70 -8.95
CA SER A 200 -8.49 -9.35 -8.80
C SER A 200 -7.70 -8.51 -7.79
N SER A 201 -7.16 -9.13 -6.74
CA SER A 201 -6.27 -8.44 -5.79
C SER A 201 -4.93 -8.04 -6.42
N VAL A 202 -4.40 -8.81 -7.37
CA VAL A 202 -3.23 -8.43 -8.16
C VAL A 202 -3.55 -7.30 -9.13
N GLU A 203 -4.70 -7.37 -9.80
CA GLU A 203 -5.16 -6.34 -10.74
C GLU A 203 -5.35 -4.98 -10.04
N ASP A 204 -5.94 -5.01 -8.84
CA ASP A 204 -6.11 -3.84 -7.98
C ASP A 204 -4.84 -3.42 -7.23
N ARG A 205 -3.71 -4.08 -7.49
CA ARG A 205 -2.40 -3.78 -6.88
C ARG A 205 -2.40 -3.90 -5.36
N ARG A 206 -3.13 -4.87 -4.82
CA ARG A 206 -3.19 -5.16 -3.38
C ARG A 206 -2.40 -6.41 -2.99
N LEU A 207 -2.03 -7.23 -3.97
CA LEU A 207 -1.21 -8.41 -3.78
C LEU A 207 0.04 -8.31 -4.65
N TYR A 208 1.20 -8.44 -4.03
CA TYR A 208 2.49 -8.37 -4.69
C TYR A 208 3.38 -9.57 -4.34
N LEU A 209 4.26 -9.93 -5.27
CA LEU A 209 5.29 -10.94 -5.07
C LEU A 209 6.61 -10.47 -5.69
N TRP A 210 7.69 -10.74 -4.97
CA TRP A 210 9.06 -10.61 -5.45
C TRP A 210 9.83 -11.86 -5.04
N SER A 211 10.72 -12.33 -5.93
CA SER A 211 11.63 -13.43 -5.65
C SER A 211 13.08 -12.96 -5.71
N SER A 212 13.90 -13.46 -4.78
CA SER A 212 15.36 -13.29 -4.82
C SER A 212 16.03 -14.19 -5.86
N HIS A 213 15.29 -15.16 -6.42
CA HIS A 213 15.77 -16.07 -7.46
C HIS A 213 15.54 -15.44 -8.84
N ALA A 214 16.62 -15.07 -9.52
CA ALA A 214 16.56 -14.33 -10.79
C ALA A 214 15.65 -14.99 -11.85
N GLY A 215 15.66 -16.32 -11.96
CA GLY A 215 14.81 -17.04 -12.92
C GLY A 215 13.31 -16.87 -12.64
N GLU A 216 12.92 -16.89 -11.37
CA GLU A 216 11.53 -16.67 -10.95
C GLU A 216 11.16 -15.20 -11.09
N GLN A 217 12.05 -14.30 -10.66
CA GLN A 217 11.80 -12.86 -10.71
C GLN A 217 11.66 -12.35 -12.14
N ASN A 218 12.40 -12.92 -13.10
CA ASN A 218 12.23 -12.59 -14.52
C ASN A 218 10.82 -12.90 -15.02
N ILE A 219 10.21 -14.00 -14.59
CA ILE A 219 8.82 -14.35 -14.93
C ILE A 219 7.87 -13.37 -14.23
N ILE A 220 8.04 -13.18 -12.92
CA ILE A 220 7.18 -12.31 -12.10
C ILE A 220 7.17 -10.88 -12.66
N SER A 221 8.34 -10.34 -13.02
CA SER A 221 8.54 -8.96 -13.51
C SER A 221 7.72 -8.59 -14.76
N SER A 222 7.25 -9.59 -15.51
CA SER A 222 6.40 -9.41 -16.69
C SER A 222 4.90 -9.29 -16.35
N THR A 223 4.52 -9.45 -15.09
CA THR A 223 3.14 -9.52 -14.61
C THR A 223 2.80 -8.36 -13.67
N ALA A 224 1.52 -8.13 -13.43
CA ALA A 224 1.08 -7.13 -12.46
C ALA A 224 1.49 -7.47 -11.01
N LEU A 225 1.71 -8.76 -10.71
CA LEU A 225 2.12 -9.25 -9.39
C LEU A 225 3.48 -8.68 -8.95
N ALA A 226 4.36 -8.31 -9.91
CA ALA A 226 5.66 -7.75 -9.57
C ALA A 226 5.57 -6.37 -8.90
N GLY A 227 4.49 -5.62 -9.13
CA GLY A 227 4.36 -4.25 -8.63
C GLY A 227 5.42 -3.25 -9.14
N SER A 228 6.16 -3.57 -10.20
CA SER A 228 7.18 -2.63 -10.69
C SER A 228 6.54 -1.42 -11.37
N VAL A 229 7.10 -0.24 -11.07
CA VAL A 229 6.70 1.02 -11.69
C VAL A 229 7.72 1.53 -12.71
N THR A 230 8.79 0.78 -12.95
CA THR A 230 9.78 1.04 -14.01
C THR A 230 9.91 -0.15 -14.96
N GLY A 231 10.78 -0.05 -15.97
CA GLY A 231 11.04 -1.14 -16.92
C GLY A 231 9.81 -1.62 -17.70
N SER A 232 9.79 -2.93 -18.01
CA SER A 232 8.71 -3.59 -18.76
C SER A 232 7.34 -3.50 -18.07
N GLY A 233 7.29 -3.32 -16.76
CA GLY A 233 6.06 -3.20 -15.98
C GLY A 233 5.31 -1.87 -16.13
N SER A 234 5.90 -0.88 -16.82
CA SER A 234 5.45 0.53 -16.79
C SER A 234 5.49 1.25 -18.14
N GLY A 235 5.35 0.50 -19.24
CA GLY A 235 5.32 1.02 -20.61
C GLY A 235 4.04 1.80 -20.97
N GLY A 236 4.01 2.36 -22.17
CA GLY A 236 2.85 3.10 -22.70
C GLY A 236 2.54 4.40 -21.95
N ALA A 237 1.34 4.93 -22.19
CA ALA A 237 0.77 6.10 -21.53
C ALA A 237 0.30 5.77 -20.09
N THR A 238 1.19 5.19 -19.28
CA THR A 238 0.90 4.81 -17.89
C THR A 238 1.27 5.93 -16.92
N PHE A 239 0.28 6.45 -16.20
CA PHE A 239 0.39 7.40 -15.10
C PHE A 239 0.27 6.69 -13.75
N GLY A 240 0.74 7.34 -12.69
CA GLY A 240 0.58 6.83 -11.32
C GLY A 240 0.29 7.95 -10.34
N ALA A 241 -0.52 7.72 -9.32
CA ALA A 241 -0.63 8.59 -8.15
C ALA A 241 -0.49 7.75 -6.89
N TYR A 242 0.59 8.01 -6.15
CA TYR A 242 0.97 7.22 -4.99
C TYR A 242 0.96 8.08 -3.72
N PHE A 243 0.42 7.54 -2.65
CA PHE A 243 0.18 8.27 -1.40
C PHE A 243 1.10 7.76 -0.31
N ASN A 244 1.80 8.69 0.34
CA ASN A 244 2.58 8.41 1.53
C ASN A 244 2.09 9.32 2.67
N ASP A 245 1.57 8.71 3.72
CA ASP A 245 1.17 9.43 4.93
C ASP A 245 2.38 10.11 5.57
N GLY A 246 2.20 11.39 5.86
CA GLY A 246 3.11 12.25 6.60
C GLY A 246 2.60 12.60 7.99
N THR A 247 1.43 12.08 8.38
CA THR A 247 0.85 12.19 9.73
C THR A 247 1.60 11.28 10.70
N GLY A 248 2.06 10.12 10.23
CA GLY A 248 2.65 9.05 11.02
C GLY A 248 1.62 8.34 11.90
N ALA A 249 0.38 8.21 11.40
CA ALA A 249 -0.75 7.69 12.17
C ALA A 249 -1.85 7.13 11.26
N LYS A 250 -2.98 6.70 11.83
CA LYS A 250 -4.01 5.90 11.14
C LYS A 250 -5.18 6.72 10.57
N MET A 251 -4.95 8.02 10.38
CA MET A 251 -5.99 8.93 9.93
C MET A 251 -6.41 8.71 8.46
N ASP A 252 -5.62 8.01 7.63
CA ASP A 252 -6.04 7.67 6.26
C ASP A 252 -7.25 6.75 6.21
N TYR A 253 -7.61 6.08 7.33
CA TYR A 253 -8.88 5.36 7.45
C TYR A 253 -10.08 6.26 7.11
N TYR A 254 -9.98 7.54 7.44
CA TYR A 254 -11.00 8.56 7.20
C TYR A 254 -10.77 9.37 5.92
N VAL A 255 -9.80 9.02 5.07
CA VAL A 255 -9.56 9.79 3.84
C VAL A 255 -10.22 9.14 2.64
N LYS A 256 -11.13 9.89 2.03
CA LYS A 256 -11.77 9.53 0.77
C LYS A 256 -11.03 10.18 -0.40
N ARG A 257 -10.86 9.43 -1.49
CA ARG A 257 -10.18 9.91 -2.70
C ARG A 257 -10.96 9.53 -3.96
N THR A 258 -10.83 10.38 -4.99
CA THR A 258 -11.08 10.01 -6.39
C THR A 258 -9.92 10.51 -7.25
N ALA A 259 -9.69 9.83 -8.37
CA ALA A 259 -8.62 10.14 -9.30
C ALA A 259 -9.13 10.07 -10.75
N GLN A 260 -8.68 11.00 -11.59
CA GLN A 260 -9.11 11.11 -12.97
C GLN A 260 -7.95 11.56 -13.86
N LEU A 261 -7.84 10.97 -15.05
CA LEU A 261 -6.97 11.49 -16.11
C LEU A 261 -7.73 12.46 -17.00
N ARG A 262 -7.12 13.60 -17.29
CA ARG A 262 -7.63 14.58 -18.25
C ARG A 262 -6.62 14.77 -19.37
N LYS A 263 -7.05 14.63 -20.63
CA LYS A 263 -6.20 14.88 -21.81
C LYS A 263 -6.59 16.21 -22.44
N THR A 264 -5.59 17.03 -22.73
CA THR A 264 -5.70 18.21 -23.59
C THR A 264 -4.73 18.06 -24.76
N CYS A 265 -5.18 18.34 -25.98
CA CYS A 265 -4.35 18.20 -27.17
C CYS A 265 -3.91 19.60 -27.62
N GLN A 266 -2.61 19.74 -27.86
CA GLN A 266 -2.03 21.00 -28.26
C GLN A 266 -1.81 21.04 -29.79
N PRO A 267 -1.86 22.23 -30.43
CA PRO A 267 -1.58 22.37 -31.86
C PRO A 267 -0.16 21.96 -32.26
N ASP A 268 0.76 21.83 -31.31
CA ASP A 268 2.15 21.41 -31.52
C ASP A 268 2.32 19.90 -31.75
N GLY A 269 1.22 19.13 -31.69
CA GLY A 269 1.21 17.68 -31.89
C GLY A 269 1.51 16.87 -30.63
N TYR A 270 1.78 17.52 -29.48
CA TYR A 270 1.95 16.82 -28.20
C TYR A 270 0.66 16.81 -27.39
N SER A 271 0.46 15.72 -26.65
CA SER A 271 -0.62 15.65 -25.65
C SER A 271 -0.12 16.12 -24.29
N ARG A 272 -0.98 16.85 -23.59
CA ARG A 272 -0.84 17.17 -22.17
C ARG A 272 -1.85 16.36 -21.38
N TYR A 273 -1.39 15.71 -20.32
CA TYR A 273 -2.23 14.94 -19.41
C TYR A 273 -2.16 15.52 -18.01
N THR A 274 -3.31 15.66 -17.38
CA THR A 274 -3.43 16.07 -15.98
C THR A 274 -3.98 14.91 -15.17
N VAL A 275 -3.24 14.52 -14.14
CA VAL A 275 -3.73 13.63 -13.09
C VAL A 275 -4.43 14.51 -12.06
N ARG A 276 -5.76 14.38 -11.98
CA ARG A 276 -6.59 15.11 -11.02
C ARG A 276 -6.95 14.18 -9.86
N LEU A 277 -6.64 14.61 -8.65
CA LEU A 277 -6.95 13.94 -7.40
C LEU A 277 -7.92 14.81 -6.60
N THR A 278 -9.05 14.25 -6.20
CA THR A 278 -9.95 14.89 -5.22
C THR A 278 -9.82 14.13 -3.92
N VAL A 279 -9.49 14.81 -2.83
CA VAL A 279 -9.24 14.21 -1.52
C VAL A 279 -10.13 14.88 -0.49
N ALA A 280 -10.74 14.11 0.41
CA ALA A 280 -11.54 14.62 1.51
C ALA A 280 -11.20 13.86 2.79
N ASN A 281 -11.02 14.59 3.90
CA ASN A 281 -10.91 14.00 5.23
C ASN A 281 -12.31 13.94 5.86
N THR A 282 -12.85 12.73 6.00
CA THR A 282 -14.18 12.47 6.55
C THR A 282 -14.14 12.08 8.03
N ALA A 283 -13.06 12.41 8.74
CA ALA A 283 -12.99 12.18 10.17
C ALA A 283 -14.06 13.02 10.91
N PRO A 284 -14.49 12.61 12.11
CA PRO A 284 -15.35 13.43 12.97
C PRO A 284 -14.74 14.83 13.20
N GLU A 285 -15.56 15.87 13.29
CA GLU A 285 -15.08 17.25 13.57
C GLU A 285 -14.32 17.33 14.90
N ASP A 286 -14.70 16.50 15.88
CA ASP A 286 -14.06 16.38 17.19
C ASP A 286 -12.97 15.30 17.24
N ALA A 287 -12.47 14.82 16.09
CA ALA A 287 -11.50 13.72 15.98
C ALA A 287 -10.25 13.91 16.86
N ALA A 288 -9.84 15.16 17.12
CA ALA A 288 -8.72 15.46 18.00
C ALA A 288 -8.92 14.98 19.45
N THR A 289 -10.17 14.78 19.88
CA THR A 289 -10.54 14.35 21.23
C THR A 289 -11.38 13.09 21.26
N SER A 290 -12.09 12.76 20.18
CA SER A 290 -12.95 11.57 20.09
C SER A 290 -12.22 10.33 19.58
N LEU A 291 -11.09 10.49 18.88
CA LEU A 291 -10.26 9.37 18.41
C LEU A 291 -9.04 9.17 19.30
N PRO A 292 -8.55 7.92 19.46
CA PRO A 292 -7.34 7.62 20.22
C PRO A 292 -6.10 8.32 19.66
N ASP A 293 -5.15 8.64 20.54
CA ASP A 293 -3.85 9.22 20.19
C ASP A 293 -3.08 8.37 19.17
N TYR A 294 -3.20 7.05 19.26
CA TYR A 294 -2.56 6.11 18.33
C TYR A 294 -3.17 6.14 16.91
N VAL A 295 -4.37 6.70 16.77
CA VAL A 295 -5.05 6.93 15.49
C VAL A 295 -4.71 8.32 14.96
N THR A 296 -4.72 9.35 15.80
CA THR A 296 -4.50 10.75 15.40
C THR A 296 -3.03 11.14 15.28
N GLY A 297 -2.12 10.35 15.88
CA GLY A 297 -0.69 10.62 15.96
C GLY A 297 -0.30 11.62 17.05
N ALA A 298 -1.27 12.13 17.83
CA ALA A 298 -1.07 13.03 18.97
C ALA A 298 -0.17 14.27 18.72
N GLY A 299 0.00 14.69 17.46
CA GLY A 299 0.90 15.80 17.12
C GLY A 299 2.39 15.46 17.03
N VAL A 300 2.80 14.20 17.21
CA VAL A 300 4.21 13.78 17.28
C VAL A 300 5.02 14.19 16.05
N PHE A 301 4.40 14.15 14.87
CA PHE A 301 5.04 14.51 13.59
C PHE A 301 4.70 15.93 13.10
N ASN A 302 4.33 16.81 14.03
CA ASN A 302 3.95 18.20 13.76
C ASN A 302 2.76 18.28 12.77
N VAL A 303 1.77 17.40 12.97
CA VAL A 303 0.46 17.40 12.31
C VAL A 303 -0.57 17.39 13.43
N ALA A 304 -1.44 18.41 13.50
CA ALA A 304 -2.41 18.50 14.59
C ALA A 304 -3.35 17.27 14.58
N PRO A 305 -3.73 16.71 15.77
CA PRO A 305 -4.64 15.59 15.87
C PRO A 305 -5.92 15.77 15.04
N GLY A 306 -6.34 14.72 14.33
CA GLY A 306 -7.49 14.74 13.43
C GLY A 306 -7.18 15.25 12.00
N ARG A 307 -6.03 15.90 11.78
CA ARG A 307 -5.56 16.27 10.44
C ARG A 307 -4.81 15.11 9.78
N VAL A 308 -4.85 15.08 8.45
CA VAL A 308 -4.08 14.15 7.63
C VAL A 308 -3.12 14.94 6.75
N ARG A 309 -1.83 14.63 6.81
CA ARG A 309 -0.82 15.11 5.87
C ARG A 309 -0.47 13.99 4.90
N THR A 310 -0.59 14.22 3.59
CA THR A 310 -0.21 13.23 2.56
C THR A 310 0.81 13.81 1.61
N ASN A 311 1.90 13.09 1.37
CA ASN A 311 2.81 13.33 0.26
C ASN A 311 2.28 12.59 -0.98
N ASN A 312 1.73 13.34 -1.93
CA ASN A 312 1.18 12.80 -3.17
C ASN A 312 2.30 12.77 -4.22
N VAL A 313 2.74 11.58 -4.62
CA VAL A 313 3.78 11.39 -5.63
C VAL A 313 3.13 10.92 -6.93
N VAL A 314 3.07 11.82 -7.90
CA VAL A 314 2.38 11.58 -9.17
C VAL A 314 3.41 11.35 -10.27
N TYR A 315 3.27 10.23 -10.98
CA TYR A 315 4.16 9.78 -12.04
C TYR A 315 3.52 9.99 -13.42
N GLY A 316 4.31 10.49 -14.36
CA GLY A 316 3.99 10.51 -15.79
C GLY A 316 4.59 9.32 -16.54
N PRO A 317 4.19 9.11 -17.81
CA PRO A 317 4.78 8.09 -18.66
C PRO A 317 6.22 8.44 -19.02
N ALA A 318 6.98 7.44 -19.48
CA ALA A 318 8.38 7.63 -19.83
C ALA A 318 8.56 8.73 -20.88
N GLN A 319 9.67 9.48 -20.83
CA GLN A 319 10.01 10.58 -21.76
C GLN A 319 9.09 11.82 -21.70
N ALA A 320 7.99 11.78 -20.96
CA ALA A 320 7.23 12.98 -20.66
C ALA A 320 7.99 13.89 -19.67
N LEU A 321 7.45 15.08 -19.42
CA LEU A 321 7.95 16.02 -18.44
C LEU A 321 6.83 16.45 -17.50
N VAL A 322 7.14 16.60 -16.21
CA VAL A 322 6.21 17.20 -15.25
C VAL A 322 6.25 18.72 -15.43
N GLU A 323 5.09 19.33 -15.68
CA GLU A 323 4.97 20.75 -16.04
C GLU A 323 4.64 21.64 -14.84
N SER A 324 3.58 21.26 -14.11
CA SER A 324 3.01 22.09 -13.05
C SER A 324 2.14 21.27 -12.10
N ALA A 325 1.95 21.81 -10.90
CA ALA A 325 0.93 21.36 -9.97
C ALA A 325 0.03 22.52 -9.55
N THR A 326 -1.26 22.25 -9.35
CA THR A 326 -2.22 23.17 -8.73
C THR A 326 -2.90 22.50 -7.55
N LEU A 327 -3.23 23.30 -6.52
CA LEU A 327 -4.04 22.90 -5.39
C LEU A 327 -5.22 23.85 -5.31
N ASN A 328 -6.44 23.33 -5.41
CA ASN A 328 -7.68 24.10 -5.46
C ASN A 328 -7.67 25.19 -6.57
N GLY A 329 -7.05 24.88 -7.70
CA GLY A 329 -6.92 25.77 -8.85
C GLY A 329 -5.76 26.78 -8.80
N GLU A 330 -5.06 26.89 -7.66
CA GLU A 330 -3.90 27.77 -7.52
C GLU A 330 -2.60 27.03 -7.79
N LYS A 331 -1.67 27.64 -8.53
CA LYS A 331 -0.36 27.04 -8.81
C LYS A 331 0.47 26.95 -7.54
N VAL A 332 0.97 25.75 -7.24
CA VAL A 332 1.81 25.47 -6.06
C VAL A 332 3.20 24.99 -6.46
N PRO A 333 4.23 25.22 -5.62
CA PRO A 333 5.51 24.55 -5.78
C PRO A 333 5.34 23.04 -5.60
N PHE A 334 6.18 22.26 -6.27
CA PHE A 334 6.20 20.81 -6.18
C PHE A 334 7.64 20.31 -6.28
N GLY A 335 7.91 19.14 -5.69
CA GLY A 335 9.17 18.44 -5.87
C GLY A 335 9.19 17.73 -7.22
N ALA A 336 9.99 18.19 -8.17
CA ALA A 336 10.18 17.49 -9.44
C ALA A 336 11.25 16.40 -9.30
N GLY A 337 11.01 15.24 -9.88
CA GLY A 337 11.95 14.13 -9.85
C GLY A 337 11.77 13.19 -11.03
N LYS A 338 12.53 12.10 -11.02
CA LYS A 338 12.47 11.05 -12.01
C LYS A 338 12.71 9.71 -11.32
N HIS A 339 12.05 8.67 -11.81
CA HIS A 339 12.32 7.28 -11.46
C HIS A 339 12.50 6.48 -12.77
N GLY A 340 13.71 6.04 -13.05
CA GLY A 340 14.10 5.43 -14.31
C GLY A 340 13.92 6.40 -15.47
N GLN A 341 12.91 6.17 -16.31
CA GLN A 341 12.56 7.05 -17.45
C GLN A 341 11.30 7.89 -17.21
N ARG A 342 10.65 7.75 -16.05
CA ARG A 342 9.34 8.36 -15.75
C ARG A 342 9.54 9.64 -14.93
N PRO A 343 9.01 10.79 -15.37
CA PRO A 343 9.01 12.01 -14.55
C PRO A 343 8.01 11.86 -13.40
N LEU A 344 8.23 12.58 -12.30
CA LEU A 344 7.26 12.67 -11.22
C LEU A 344 7.20 14.07 -10.61
N GLY A 345 6.05 14.40 -10.02
CA GLY A 345 5.82 15.57 -9.19
C GLY A 345 5.30 15.17 -7.81
N THR A 346 5.92 15.70 -6.76
CA THR A 346 5.51 15.48 -5.36
C THR A 346 4.88 16.75 -4.80
N VAL A 347 3.65 16.63 -4.30
CA VAL A 347 2.94 17.72 -3.62
C VAL A 347 2.40 17.22 -2.28
N THR A 348 2.70 17.95 -1.21
CA THR A 348 2.16 17.67 0.12
C THR A 348 0.82 18.39 0.30
N THR A 349 -0.20 17.66 0.73
CA THR A 349 -1.50 18.21 1.13
C THR A 349 -1.71 17.97 2.62
N GLU A 350 -2.41 18.87 3.30
CA GLU A 350 -2.80 18.68 4.70
C GLU A 350 -4.25 19.10 4.90
N LEU A 351 -5.09 18.17 5.35
CA LEU A 351 -6.55 18.35 5.49
C LEU A 351 -6.99 18.01 6.90
N GLY A 352 -7.71 18.94 7.54
CA GLY A 352 -8.45 18.71 8.78
C GLY A 352 -9.80 18.03 8.54
N PRO A 353 -10.49 17.63 9.62
CA PRO A 353 -11.80 17.02 9.52
C PRO A 353 -12.78 17.86 8.70
N GLY A 354 -13.50 17.23 7.76
CA GLY A 354 -14.46 17.88 6.85
C GLY A 354 -13.82 18.65 5.68
N GLU A 355 -12.50 18.89 5.69
CA GLU A 355 -11.82 19.60 4.61
C GLU A 355 -11.65 18.72 3.37
N ASN A 356 -11.66 19.35 2.20
CA ASN A 356 -11.39 18.72 0.91
C ASN A 356 -10.41 19.55 0.08
N ALA A 357 -9.73 18.89 -0.85
CA ALA A 357 -8.86 19.53 -1.81
C ALA A 357 -8.89 18.84 -3.17
N VAL A 358 -8.62 19.61 -4.21
CA VAL A 358 -8.38 19.13 -5.57
C VAL A 358 -6.92 19.43 -5.93
N LEU A 359 -6.13 18.36 -6.09
CA LEU A 359 -4.75 18.42 -6.56
C LEU A 359 -4.70 18.01 -8.03
N GLU A 360 -4.10 18.84 -8.88
CA GLU A 360 -3.87 18.51 -10.28
C GLU A 360 -2.38 18.58 -10.59
N VAL A 361 -1.82 17.49 -11.13
CA VAL A 361 -0.43 17.44 -11.60
C VAL A 361 -0.43 17.20 -13.10
N THR A 362 0.22 18.09 -13.84
CA THR A 362 0.18 18.12 -15.30
C THR A 362 1.51 17.66 -15.90
N PHE A 363 1.42 16.81 -16.90
CA PHE A 363 2.53 16.29 -17.69
C PHE A 363 2.38 16.72 -19.16
N PHE A 364 3.48 17.12 -19.77
CA PHE A 364 3.53 17.54 -21.17
C PHE A 364 4.53 16.67 -21.96
N GLN A 365 4.48 16.78 -23.29
CA GLN A 365 5.25 15.93 -24.22
C GLN A 365 4.97 14.43 -24.03
N VAL A 366 3.71 14.07 -23.76
CA VAL A 366 3.31 12.66 -23.76
C VAL A 366 3.17 12.21 -25.21
N VAL A 367 4.05 11.31 -25.62
CA VAL A 367 4.18 10.79 -27.01
C VAL A 367 3.64 9.36 -27.18
N GLN A 368 3.20 8.73 -26.09
CA GLN A 368 2.68 7.37 -26.15
C GLN A 368 1.24 7.38 -26.65
N GLU A 369 0.99 6.60 -27.70
CA GLU A 369 -0.33 6.45 -28.35
C GLU A 369 -1.19 5.32 -27.75
N SER A 370 -0.67 4.57 -26.78
CA SER A 370 -1.45 3.52 -26.12
C SER A 370 -2.59 4.13 -25.31
N GLU A 371 -3.62 3.33 -25.02
CA GLU A 371 -4.68 3.73 -24.09
C GLU A 371 -4.08 4.19 -22.76
N PRO A 372 -4.45 5.39 -22.25
CA PRO A 372 -3.86 5.92 -21.03
C PRO A 372 -4.37 5.16 -19.82
N GLN A 373 -3.45 4.76 -18.95
CA GLN A 373 -3.76 4.06 -17.70
C GLN A 373 -3.35 4.92 -16.50
N LEU A 374 -4.16 4.94 -15.45
CA LEU A 374 -3.80 5.55 -14.17
C LEU A 374 -3.78 4.49 -13.09
N ARG A 375 -2.61 4.33 -12.47
CA ARG A 375 -2.41 3.45 -11.31
C ARG A 375 -2.46 4.26 -10.03
N LEU A 376 -3.01 3.69 -8.97
CA LEU A 376 -3.16 4.36 -7.69
C LEU A 376 -2.57 3.49 -6.58
N THR A 377 -2.13 4.12 -5.48
CA THR A 377 -2.02 3.40 -4.21
C THR A 377 -3.40 2.85 -3.84
N PRO A 378 -3.56 1.54 -3.59
CA PRO A 378 -4.85 1.01 -3.17
C PRO A 378 -5.17 1.50 -1.74
N GLY A 379 -6.41 1.92 -1.54
CA GLY A 379 -6.92 2.36 -0.24
C GLY A 379 -8.04 1.46 0.27
N ILE A 380 -8.89 1.96 1.18
CA ILE A 380 -10.03 1.18 1.68
C ILE A 380 -11.20 1.16 0.69
N GLN A 381 -11.35 2.23 -0.10
CA GLN A 381 -12.42 2.32 -1.10
C GLN A 381 -12.23 1.30 -2.23
N PRO A 382 -13.34 0.76 -2.78
CA PRO A 382 -13.32 0.01 -4.03
C PRO A 382 -12.68 0.84 -5.15
N LEU A 383 -11.87 0.20 -6.01
CA LEU A 383 -11.09 0.92 -7.01
C LEU A 383 -12.00 1.59 -8.05
N GLU A 384 -13.13 0.96 -8.39
CA GLU A 384 -14.14 1.47 -9.31
C GLU A 384 -14.80 2.77 -8.85
N ASP A 385 -14.86 3.01 -7.53
CA ASP A 385 -15.40 4.25 -6.96
C ASP A 385 -14.35 5.36 -6.90
N VAL A 386 -13.07 4.98 -6.92
CA VAL A 386 -11.94 5.92 -6.84
C VAL A 386 -11.50 6.37 -8.23
N LEU A 387 -11.34 5.44 -9.17
CA LEU A 387 -10.81 5.71 -10.50
C LEU A 387 -11.93 6.11 -11.45
N LEU A 388 -12.07 7.42 -11.68
CA LEU A 388 -13.07 7.97 -12.57
C LEU A 388 -12.66 7.81 -14.04
N PRO A 389 -13.65 7.67 -14.97
CA PRO A 389 -13.36 7.60 -16.40
C PRO A 389 -12.53 8.81 -16.88
N PRO A 390 -11.59 8.60 -17.82
CA PRO A 390 -10.77 9.68 -18.35
C PRO A 390 -11.63 10.72 -19.09
N GLU A 391 -11.25 11.98 -18.97
CA GLU A 391 -11.89 13.11 -19.64
C GLU A 391 -10.99 13.59 -20.78
N PHE A 392 -11.50 13.62 -22.01
CA PHE A 392 -10.76 14.10 -23.17
C PHE A 392 -11.36 15.41 -23.64
N ASP A 393 -10.54 16.47 -23.65
CA ASP A 393 -10.95 17.79 -24.09
C ASP A 393 -11.38 17.77 -25.56
N SER A 394 -12.32 18.65 -25.91
CA SER A 394 -12.79 18.81 -27.30
C SER A 394 -11.68 19.10 -28.31
N SER A 395 -10.57 19.70 -27.88
CA SER A 395 -9.35 19.93 -28.67
C SER A 395 -8.68 18.65 -29.17
N CYS A 396 -9.04 17.49 -28.61
CA CYS A 396 -8.54 16.17 -29.02
C CYS A 396 -9.39 15.48 -30.10
N ARG A 397 -10.41 16.15 -30.67
CA ARG A 397 -11.31 15.58 -31.69
C ARG A 397 -10.90 15.92 -33.11
#